data_AF-A0A815I2K8-F1
#
_entry.id   AF-A0A815I2K8-F1
#
_cell.length_a   1.000
_cell.length_b   1.000
_cell.length_c   1.000
_cell.angle_alpha   90.00
_cell.angle_beta   90.00
_cell.angle_gamma   90.00
#
_symmetry.space_group_name_H-M   'P 1'
#
loop_
_entity.id
_entity.type
_entity.pdbx_description
1 polymer ?
#
loop_
_entity_poly.entity_id
_entity_poly.type
_entity_poly.pdbx_seq_one_letter_code
_entity_poly.pdbx_strand_id
1 'polypeptide(L)'
;MRLRLARSDDVSQSNPAISNGLSKSESPSTSSSSARSSKSLPQQLDSSNHTVSSKSDIDTVTYPSKCSCANHLAKTYINQTFNFDVDTLYELIFGDNSCTRDFFAEQKYLDYTFGEWTLNTTNRKRERTVTYGTINQSILGTNMIQCREKHILEEENPHSVYVVTTEAYSEGMKYADTFYVLTRYCLVQKDAEHSSLLICAEPKFIKYVIGFIKAIMEKNIVSSIDVEVNDRVRRLVAEEKKARDRQPVEKQISQPQQESPTKELTDIIVPEEKIEEIPSVKDTVLPKLEITSLPTPEKIIAHESNRFDLNVIFVICFLLSQALLWYKLFSLERNVITPASFCSDYCKNVPK
;
A
#
# COMPACT_ATOMS: atom_id res chain seq x y z
N MET A 1 37.82 30.34 10.81
CA MET A 1 38.40 29.74 9.58
C MET A 1 37.26 29.58 8.56
N ARG A 2 36.78 30.67 7.96
CA ARG A 2 36.96 30.98 6.52
C ARG A 2 36.97 29.75 5.60
N LEU A 3 35.88 29.58 4.85
CA LEU A 3 35.91 29.63 3.38
C LEU A 3 34.61 30.27 2.86
N ARG A 4 34.74 31.28 2.00
CA ARG A 4 33.70 31.80 1.10
C ARG A 4 34.14 31.43 -0.32
N LEU A 5 33.20 31.37 -1.26
CA LEU A 5 33.28 31.67 -2.72
C LEU A 5 32.07 30.97 -3.38
N ALA A 6 31.40 31.48 -4.41
CA ALA A 6 31.17 32.88 -4.81
C ALA A 6 29.87 32.94 -5.64
N ARG A 7 29.21 34.10 -5.65
CA ARG A 7 28.11 34.41 -6.57
C ARG A 7 28.62 35.40 -7.61
N SER A 8 28.24 35.22 -8.88
CA SER A 8 28.49 36.18 -9.94
C SER A 8 27.31 36.21 -10.91
N ASP A 9 26.54 37.29 -10.88
CA ASP A 9 25.66 37.72 -11.96
C ASP A 9 26.42 38.84 -12.71
N ASP A 10 26.40 38.90 -14.05
CA ASP A 10 25.91 40.11 -14.76
C ASP A 10 25.83 40.02 -16.30
N VAL A 11 24.71 40.57 -16.78
CA VAL A 11 24.42 41.35 -18.01
C VAL A 11 25.48 41.55 -19.10
N SER A 12 25.07 41.35 -20.37
CA SER A 12 25.14 42.40 -21.43
C SER A 12 24.33 42.02 -22.70
N GLN A 13 24.01 43.02 -23.53
CA GLN A 13 23.05 42.96 -24.64
C GLN A 13 23.70 42.77 -26.02
N SER A 14 22.95 42.23 -26.99
CA SER A 14 23.00 42.71 -28.39
C SER A 14 21.77 42.28 -29.21
N ASN A 15 21.27 43.20 -30.05
CA ASN A 15 20.35 42.95 -31.17
C ASN A 15 21.10 43.28 -32.47
N PRO A 16 20.64 42.77 -33.63
CA PRO A 16 20.23 43.71 -34.68
C PRO A 16 18.89 43.34 -35.35
N ALA A 17 18.31 44.29 -36.10
CA ALA A 17 17.09 44.12 -36.89
C ALA A 17 17.38 43.48 -38.27
N ILE A 18 16.42 43.27 -39.18
CA ILE A 18 15.92 44.31 -40.12
C ILE A 18 14.67 43.82 -40.91
N SER A 19 13.72 44.73 -41.17
CA SER A 19 12.66 44.69 -42.23
C SER A 19 11.50 43.65 -42.14
N ASN A 20 10.28 43.88 -42.68
CA ASN A 20 9.58 45.11 -43.12
C ASN A 20 8.05 44.88 -43.24
N GLY A 21 7.25 45.97 -43.28
CA GLY A 21 5.79 45.97 -43.53
C GLY A 21 4.97 46.14 -42.22
N LEU A 22 4.37 47.28 -41.87
CA LEU A 22 3.53 48.25 -42.61
C LEU A 22 2.20 47.60 -43.06
N SER A 23 1.00 48.08 -42.67
CA SER A 23 0.57 49.47 -42.41
C SER A 23 -0.50 49.68 -41.32
N LYS A 24 -0.49 50.87 -40.68
CA LYS A 24 -1.59 51.78 -40.26
C LYS A 24 -3.03 51.21 -40.06
N SER A 25 -3.68 51.38 -38.90
CA SER A 25 -4.37 52.60 -38.37
C SER A 25 -5.67 52.95 -39.15
N GLU A 26 -6.79 53.43 -38.58
CA GLU A 26 -7.11 54.08 -37.28
C GLU A 26 -8.54 53.70 -36.79
N SER A 27 -8.89 54.04 -35.54
CA SER A 27 -10.28 54.19 -35.01
C SER A 27 -10.64 55.70 -34.97
N PRO A 28 -11.90 56.21 -34.79
CA PRO A 28 -12.94 55.69 -33.87
C PRO A 28 -14.46 55.98 -34.19
N SER A 29 -15.33 55.49 -33.30
CA SER A 29 -16.60 56.08 -32.76
C SER A 29 -17.75 56.70 -33.62
N THR A 30 -18.97 56.26 -33.27
CA THR A 30 -20.25 57.03 -33.06
C THR A 30 -21.24 57.42 -34.19
N SER A 31 -22.46 56.86 -34.05
CA SER A 31 -23.80 57.51 -34.04
C SER A 31 -24.63 57.80 -35.33
N SER A 32 -25.91 57.39 -35.29
CA SER A 32 -27.14 58.11 -35.74
C SER A 32 -28.40 57.22 -35.49
N SER A 33 -29.44 57.70 -34.78
CA SER A 33 -30.76 58.16 -35.31
C SER A 33 -31.57 57.11 -36.10
N SER A 34 -32.86 56.80 -35.88
CA SER A 34 -33.95 57.30 -34.98
C SER A 34 -35.07 56.19 -34.90
N ALA A 35 -36.34 56.31 -34.43
CA ALA A 35 -37.20 57.44 -34.04
C ALA A 35 -38.37 57.12 -33.05
N ARG A 36 -38.63 58.09 -32.16
CA ARG A 36 -39.88 58.51 -31.46
C ARG A 36 -41.26 57.88 -31.83
N SER A 37 -41.95 57.28 -30.84
CA SER A 37 -43.40 57.52 -30.54
C SER A 37 -43.75 57.07 -29.10
N SER A 38 -45.00 57.28 -28.63
CA SER A 38 -45.33 57.29 -27.18
C SER A 38 -46.77 56.85 -26.81
N LYS A 39 -46.98 56.51 -25.52
CA LYS A 39 -48.25 56.20 -24.79
C LYS A 39 -48.75 54.74 -24.98
N SER A 40 -49.39 54.08 -24.00
CA SER A 40 -49.68 54.40 -22.58
C SER A 40 -50.04 53.14 -21.76
N LEU A 41 -49.91 53.20 -20.43
CA LEU A 41 -50.50 52.25 -19.46
C LEU A 41 -52.05 52.40 -19.41
N PRO A 42 -52.85 51.43 -18.88
CA PRO A 42 -52.71 50.89 -17.51
C PRO A 42 -52.99 49.38 -17.27
N GLN A 43 -52.19 48.81 -16.36
CA GLN A 43 -52.59 48.04 -15.18
C GLN A 43 -53.86 47.13 -15.23
N GLN A 44 -53.65 45.81 -15.24
CA GLN A 44 -54.46 44.85 -14.46
C GLN A 44 -53.53 43.84 -13.78
N LEU A 45 -54.03 43.18 -12.72
CA LEU A 45 -53.33 42.09 -12.04
C LEU A 45 -53.62 40.77 -12.76
N ASP A 46 -52.67 39.83 -12.73
CA ASP A 46 -53.03 38.46 -12.37
C ASP A 46 -51.86 37.76 -11.65
N SER A 47 -52.17 36.73 -10.86
CA SER A 47 -51.23 36.02 -10.00
C SER A 47 -51.01 34.59 -10.52
N SER A 48 -49.76 34.24 -10.84
CA SER A 48 -49.40 32.84 -11.13
C SER A 48 -47.95 32.52 -10.80
N ASN A 49 -47.78 31.96 -9.60
CA ASN A 49 -46.75 31.04 -9.11
C ASN A 49 -45.34 31.02 -9.72
N HIS A 50 -44.38 31.10 -8.79
CA HIS A 50 -43.02 30.57 -8.94
C HIS A 50 -43.00 29.18 -9.61
N THR A 51 -42.05 28.99 -10.52
CA THR A 51 -40.98 27.99 -10.36
C THR A 51 -39.79 28.43 -11.23
N VAL A 52 -38.92 29.27 -10.68
CA VAL A 52 -37.54 29.30 -11.17
C VAL A 52 -36.93 27.97 -10.71
N SER A 53 -36.64 27.08 -11.66
CA SER A 53 -36.00 25.79 -11.37
C SER A 53 -34.51 25.99 -11.10
N SER A 54 -34.23 26.61 -9.96
CA SER A 54 -32.89 26.62 -9.36
C SER A 54 -32.55 25.19 -8.96
N LYS A 55 -31.86 24.46 -9.86
CA LYS A 55 -31.12 23.25 -9.51
C LYS A 55 -29.91 23.61 -8.65
N SER A 56 -30.18 24.01 -7.42
CA SER A 56 -29.27 23.76 -6.31
C SER A 56 -29.45 22.28 -5.95
N ASP A 57 -28.73 21.42 -6.67
CA ASP A 57 -28.67 19.98 -6.39
C ASP A 57 -27.87 19.82 -5.07
N ILE A 58 -28.56 20.05 -3.94
CA ILE A 58 -28.09 19.72 -2.60
C ILE A 58 -28.29 18.21 -2.47
N ASP A 59 -27.27 17.46 -2.86
CA ASP A 59 -27.24 16.01 -2.67
C ASP A 59 -27.40 15.69 -1.17
N THR A 60 -28.57 15.20 -0.80
CA THR A 60 -28.82 14.67 0.54
C THR A 60 -28.04 13.37 0.68
N VAL A 61 -26.78 13.48 1.13
CA VAL A 61 -25.84 12.35 1.29
C VAL A 61 -26.52 11.27 2.12
N THR A 62 -26.90 10.19 1.45
CA THR A 62 -27.76 9.15 2.03
C THR A 62 -26.88 8.06 2.61
N TYR A 63 -26.72 8.11 3.94
CA TYR A 63 -25.88 7.17 4.67
C TYR A 63 -26.54 5.79 4.88
N PRO A 64 -25.78 4.68 4.82
CA PRO A 64 -24.38 4.61 4.40
C PRO A 64 -24.26 4.62 2.87
N SER A 65 -23.25 5.32 2.35
CA SER A 65 -22.92 5.27 0.92
C SER A 65 -22.47 3.87 0.48
N LYS A 66 -22.40 3.64 -0.84
CA LYS A 66 -21.89 2.40 -1.43
C LYS A 66 -21.12 2.70 -2.73
N CYS A 67 -19.93 2.12 -2.87
CA CYS A 67 -19.15 2.21 -4.10
C CYS A 67 -19.82 1.50 -5.30
N SER A 68 -19.58 2.04 -6.50
CA SER A 68 -20.08 1.53 -7.79
C SER A 68 -19.50 0.18 -8.23
N CYS A 69 -18.53 -0.37 -7.49
CA CYS A 69 -17.88 -1.65 -7.77
C CYS A 69 -18.88 -2.81 -7.98
N ALA A 70 -18.97 -3.31 -9.21
CA ALA A 70 -19.82 -4.45 -9.55
C ALA A 70 -19.40 -5.75 -8.85
N ASN A 71 -18.08 -5.95 -8.70
CA ASN A 71 -17.44 -6.97 -7.86
C ASN A 71 -16.08 -6.45 -7.37
N HIS A 72 -15.65 -6.90 -6.19
CA HIS A 72 -14.30 -6.65 -5.69
C HIS A 72 -13.29 -7.66 -6.27
N LEU A 73 -11.99 -7.40 -6.09
CA LEU A 73 -10.91 -8.26 -6.58
C LEU A 73 -10.81 -9.58 -5.79
N ALA A 74 -10.11 -10.58 -6.35
CA ALA A 74 -10.16 -11.97 -5.92
C ALA A 74 -9.89 -12.26 -4.42
N LYS A 75 -9.13 -11.41 -3.74
CA LYS A 75 -8.99 -11.42 -2.27
C LYS A 75 -9.22 -10.01 -1.70
N THR A 76 -10.12 -9.91 -0.72
CA THR A 76 -10.19 -8.78 0.21
C THR A 76 -9.18 -8.99 1.34
N TYR A 77 -8.42 -7.96 1.68
CA TYR A 77 -7.39 -7.98 2.73
C TYR A 77 -7.84 -7.22 3.98
N ILE A 78 -8.53 -6.08 3.83
CA ILE A 78 -9.18 -5.37 4.93
C ILE A 78 -10.57 -4.91 4.52
N ASN A 79 -11.47 -4.84 5.50
CA ASN A 79 -12.73 -4.11 5.44
C ASN A 79 -12.99 -3.56 6.85
N GLN A 80 -12.60 -2.31 7.10
CA GLN A 80 -12.56 -1.69 8.42
C GLN A 80 -13.21 -0.30 8.38
N THR A 81 -13.81 0.14 9.48
CA THR A 81 -14.25 1.53 9.70
C THR A 81 -13.20 2.30 10.50
N PHE A 82 -13.03 3.57 10.17
CA PHE A 82 -12.16 4.53 10.86
C PHE A 82 -12.95 5.77 11.26
N ASN A 83 -12.53 6.41 12.35
CA ASN A 83 -13.08 7.68 12.84
C ASN A 83 -12.49 8.88 12.06
N PHE A 84 -12.67 8.85 10.74
CA PHE A 84 -12.36 9.94 9.81
C PHE A 84 -13.49 10.07 8.78
N ASP A 85 -13.76 11.29 8.30
CA ASP A 85 -14.50 11.45 7.04
C ASP A 85 -13.73 10.86 5.84
N VAL A 86 -14.45 10.61 4.75
CA VAL A 86 -13.94 9.86 3.60
C VAL A 86 -12.93 10.66 2.78
N ASP A 87 -13.02 12.00 2.81
CA ASP A 87 -12.10 12.91 2.15
C ASP A 87 -10.76 12.98 2.91
N THR A 88 -10.82 13.04 4.25
CA THR A 88 -9.68 12.92 5.17
C THR A 88 -9.03 11.55 5.07
N LEU A 89 -9.82 10.46 5.00
CA LEU A 89 -9.30 9.10 4.80
C LEU A 89 -8.63 8.95 3.42
N TYR A 90 -9.20 9.56 2.38
CA TYR A 90 -8.61 9.60 1.04
C TYR A 90 -7.28 10.34 1.05
N GLU A 91 -7.22 11.52 1.66
CA GLU A 91 -6.00 12.30 1.81
C GLU A 91 -4.96 11.53 2.65
N LEU A 92 -5.32 10.92 3.78
CA LEU A 92 -4.40 10.13 4.62
C LEU A 92 -3.79 8.88 3.94
N ILE A 93 -4.39 8.40 2.84
CA ILE A 93 -3.89 7.23 2.09
C ILE A 93 -3.18 7.64 0.79
N PHE A 94 -3.66 8.70 0.12
CA PHE A 94 -3.20 9.07 -1.22
C PHE A 94 -2.48 10.44 -1.28
N GLY A 95 -2.65 11.31 -0.31
CA GLY A 95 -1.98 12.60 -0.24
C GLY A 95 -0.53 12.54 0.26
N ASP A 96 0.24 13.59 -0.01
CA ASP A 96 1.65 13.72 0.39
C ASP A 96 1.78 14.38 1.78
N ASN A 97 1.17 13.73 2.77
CA ASN A 97 1.14 14.16 4.16
C ASN A 97 2.01 13.26 5.06
N SER A 98 2.09 13.60 6.36
CA SER A 98 2.91 12.87 7.33
C SER A 98 2.49 11.40 7.53
N CYS A 99 1.22 11.04 7.35
CA CYS A 99 0.80 9.64 7.48
C CYS A 99 1.42 8.79 6.37
N THR A 100 1.31 9.25 5.12
CA THR A 100 1.92 8.63 3.94
C THR A 100 3.45 8.62 4.03
N ARG A 101 4.09 9.76 4.36
CA ARG A 101 5.56 9.85 4.44
C ARG A 101 6.15 8.97 5.54
N ASP A 102 5.52 8.90 6.71
CA ASP A 102 5.94 8.00 7.79
C ASP A 102 5.78 6.53 7.38
N PHE A 103 4.69 6.16 6.70
CA PHE A 103 4.51 4.81 6.16
C PHE A 103 5.63 4.44 5.16
N PHE A 104 5.96 5.33 4.22
CA PHE A 104 7.06 5.11 3.27
C PHE A 104 8.41 4.96 3.99
N ALA A 105 8.65 5.70 5.07
CA ALA A 105 9.85 5.57 5.90
C ALA A 105 9.88 4.26 6.71
N GLU A 106 8.76 3.83 7.29
CA GLU A 106 8.62 2.55 8.00
C GLU A 106 8.87 1.35 7.05
N GLN A 107 8.34 1.41 5.82
CA GLN A 107 8.61 0.43 4.76
C GLN A 107 10.01 0.53 4.15
N LYS A 108 10.81 1.54 4.54
CA LYS A 108 12.16 1.83 4.02
C LYS A 108 12.18 2.05 2.51
N TYR A 109 11.12 2.66 1.98
CA TYR A 109 11.06 3.09 0.59
C TYR A 109 11.98 4.29 0.37
N LEU A 110 12.73 4.24 -0.73
CA LEU A 110 13.78 5.19 -1.09
C LEU A 110 13.37 6.02 -2.30
N ASP A 111 13.94 7.23 -2.42
CA ASP A 111 13.83 8.10 -3.60
C ASP A 111 12.39 8.26 -4.14
N TYR A 112 11.42 8.31 -3.22
CA TYR A 112 10.01 8.27 -3.58
C TYR A 112 9.51 9.58 -4.17
N THR A 113 8.65 9.49 -5.18
CA THR A 113 8.00 10.67 -5.78
C THR A 113 6.50 10.43 -5.96
N PHE A 114 5.69 11.42 -5.59
CA PHE A 114 4.26 11.46 -5.84
C PHE A 114 4.00 12.36 -7.06
N GLY A 115 3.56 11.78 -8.17
CA GLY A 115 3.15 12.55 -9.34
C GLY A 115 1.78 13.21 -9.14
N GLU A 116 1.57 14.32 -9.83
CA GLU A 116 0.30 15.05 -9.83
C GLU A 116 -0.85 14.23 -10.45
N TRP A 117 -2.08 14.50 -10.01
CA TRP A 117 -3.28 13.95 -10.62
C TRP A 117 -3.58 14.62 -11.97
N THR A 118 -3.55 13.83 -13.05
CA THR A 118 -3.77 14.30 -14.42
C THR A 118 -4.99 13.62 -15.05
N LEU A 119 -5.75 14.33 -15.89
CA LEU A 119 -6.88 13.73 -16.60
C LEU A 119 -6.38 12.95 -17.83
N ASN A 120 -6.48 11.62 -17.81
CA ASN A 120 -6.15 10.79 -18.95
C ASN A 120 -7.21 11.00 -20.06
N THR A 121 -6.77 11.43 -21.24
CA THR A 121 -7.65 11.80 -22.36
C THR A 121 -8.40 10.61 -22.97
N THR A 122 -7.85 9.41 -22.87
CA THR A 122 -8.37 8.19 -23.50
C THR A 122 -9.46 7.53 -22.67
N ASN A 123 -9.25 7.37 -21.35
CA ASN A 123 -10.22 6.72 -20.46
C ASN A 123 -11.07 7.70 -19.61
N ARG A 124 -10.76 9.00 -19.68
CA ARG A 124 -11.45 10.09 -18.98
C ARG A 124 -11.43 10.00 -17.44
N LYS A 125 -10.56 9.16 -16.88
CA LYS A 125 -10.28 9.06 -15.43
C LYS A 125 -9.11 9.96 -15.04
N ARG A 126 -9.02 10.34 -13.76
CA ARG A 126 -7.80 10.97 -13.23
C ARG A 126 -6.78 9.90 -12.89
N GLU A 127 -5.55 10.08 -13.34
CA GLU A 127 -4.44 9.17 -13.16
C GLU A 127 -3.19 9.91 -12.68
N ARG A 128 -2.37 9.24 -11.89
CA ARG A 128 -1.02 9.70 -11.53
C ARG A 128 -0.05 8.52 -11.47
N THR A 129 1.24 8.82 -11.39
CA THR A 129 2.30 7.83 -11.15
C THR A 129 2.98 8.13 -9.82
N VAL A 130 3.20 7.11 -9.00
CA VAL A 130 4.07 7.15 -7.83
C VAL A 130 5.28 6.24 -8.12
N THR A 131 6.48 6.68 -7.78
CA THR A 131 7.70 5.86 -7.92
C THR A 131 8.39 5.73 -6.57
N TYR A 132 9.05 4.60 -6.32
CA TYR A 132 9.93 4.42 -5.15
C TYR A 132 10.89 3.24 -5.36
N GLY A 133 12.08 3.34 -4.77
CA GLY A 133 13.00 2.22 -4.60
C GLY A 133 12.68 1.42 -3.33
N THR A 134 13.02 0.13 -3.32
CA THR A 134 13.07 -0.69 -2.10
C THR A 134 14.20 -1.73 -2.18
N ILE A 135 14.56 -2.34 -1.05
CA ILE A 135 15.71 -3.24 -0.94
C ILE A 135 15.24 -4.64 -0.55
N ASN A 136 15.37 -5.60 -1.47
CA ASN A 136 15.06 -7.01 -1.24
C ASN A 136 16.33 -7.79 -0.86
N GLN A 137 16.33 -8.40 0.33
CA GLN A 137 17.39 -9.30 0.78
C GLN A 137 17.05 -10.74 0.38
N SER A 138 17.81 -11.29 -0.57
CA SER A 138 17.62 -12.64 -1.08
C SER A 138 18.83 -13.55 -0.77
N ILE A 139 18.66 -14.86 -0.97
CA ILE A 139 19.76 -15.84 -0.90
C ILE A 139 20.89 -15.52 -1.91
N LEU A 140 20.56 -14.83 -3.01
CA LEU A 140 21.51 -14.36 -4.02
C LEU A 140 22.07 -12.96 -3.72
N GLY A 141 21.89 -12.46 -2.49
CA GLY A 141 22.30 -11.14 -2.04
C GLY A 141 21.21 -10.08 -2.11
N THR A 142 21.63 -8.85 -1.84
CA THR A 142 20.79 -7.65 -1.80
C THR A 142 20.50 -7.12 -3.21
N ASN A 143 19.22 -7.00 -3.56
CA ASN A 143 18.80 -6.43 -4.85
C ASN A 143 18.02 -5.13 -4.57
N MET A 144 18.37 -4.05 -5.28
CA MET A 144 17.54 -2.84 -5.31
C MET A 144 16.41 -3.06 -6.32
N ILE A 145 15.18 -2.98 -5.85
CA ILE A 145 13.97 -3.02 -6.67
C ILE A 145 13.53 -1.58 -6.90
N GLN A 146 13.09 -1.28 -8.13
CA GLN A 146 12.42 -0.02 -8.46
C GLN A 146 10.96 -0.31 -8.73
N CYS A 147 10.07 0.38 -8.02
CA CYS A 147 8.62 0.24 -8.14
C CYS A 147 8.01 1.46 -8.80
N ARG A 148 7.03 1.21 -9.69
CA ARG A 148 6.18 2.21 -10.32
C ARG A 148 4.73 1.82 -10.09
N GLU A 149 4.02 2.60 -9.29
CA GLU A 149 2.57 2.47 -9.15
C GLU A 149 1.87 3.48 -10.05
N LYS A 150 0.99 3.01 -10.92
CA LYS A 150 0.02 3.87 -11.58
C LYS A 150 -1.25 3.89 -10.73
N HIS A 151 -1.66 5.06 -10.24
CA HIS A 151 -2.90 5.23 -9.49
C HIS A 151 -3.98 5.77 -10.44
N ILE A 152 -5.18 5.18 -10.37
CA ILE A 152 -6.34 5.49 -11.22
C ILE A 152 -7.53 5.74 -10.31
N LEU A 153 -8.05 6.96 -10.33
CA LEU A 153 -9.29 7.32 -9.64
C LEU A 153 -10.48 6.87 -10.51
N GLU A 154 -11.19 5.85 -10.05
CA GLU A 154 -12.29 5.22 -10.78
C GLU A 154 -13.65 5.86 -10.48
N GLU A 155 -13.84 6.30 -9.24
CA GLU A 155 -15.04 6.95 -8.72
C GLU A 155 -14.61 8.06 -7.76
N GLU A 156 -15.19 9.24 -7.90
CA GLU A 156 -14.94 10.44 -7.10
C GLU A 156 -16.27 11.11 -6.78
N ASN A 157 -16.77 10.89 -5.57
CA ASN A 157 -17.97 11.49 -5.03
C ASN A 157 -17.60 12.07 -3.64
N PRO A 158 -17.11 13.32 -3.56
CA PRO A 158 -16.64 13.92 -2.31
C PRO A 158 -17.68 13.85 -1.17
N HIS A 159 -17.21 13.67 0.07
CA HIS A 159 -18.04 13.40 1.25
C HIS A 159 -18.90 12.12 1.18
N SER A 160 -18.68 11.22 0.20
CA SER A 160 -19.50 10.02 -0.01
C SER A 160 -18.69 8.77 -0.38
N VAL A 161 -17.95 8.77 -1.49
CA VAL A 161 -17.20 7.62 -2.02
C VAL A 161 -15.94 8.05 -2.78
N TYR A 162 -14.83 7.35 -2.54
CA TYR A 162 -13.69 7.30 -3.46
C TYR A 162 -13.36 5.84 -3.81
N VAL A 163 -13.16 5.54 -5.10
CA VAL A 163 -12.60 4.25 -5.55
C VAL A 163 -11.31 4.52 -6.30
N VAL A 164 -10.20 4.02 -5.76
CA VAL A 164 -8.87 4.12 -6.39
C VAL A 164 -8.34 2.73 -6.69
N THR A 165 -7.92 2.50 -7.92
CA THR A 165 -7.16 1.32 -8.31
C THR A 165 -5.70 1.68 -8.52
N THR A 166 -4.79 0.87 -8.00
CA THR A 166 -3.36 0.99 -8.22
C THR A 166 -2.82 -0.23 -8.98
N GLU A 167 -1.97 0.03 -9.97
CA GLU A 167 -1.26 -0.96 -10.77
C GLU A 167 0.23 -0.84 -10.43
N ALA A 168 0.74 -1.73 -9.58
CA ALA A 168 2.12 -1.70 -9.09
C ALA A 168 3.04 -2.63 -9.90
N TYR A 169 3.98 -2.03 -10.62
CA TYR A 169 5.00 -2.70 -11.42
C TYR A 169 6.35 -2.65 -10.70
N SER A 170 7.13 -3.73 -10.76
CA SER A 170 8.46 -3.82 -10.15
C SER A 170 9.53 -4.14 -11.20
N GLU A 171 10.71 -3.55 -11.05
CA GLU A 171 11.91 -3.77 -11.87
C GLU A 171 13.12 -4.03 -10.96
N GLY A 172 14.20 -4.61 -11.49
CA GLY A 172 15.46 -4.84 -10.74
C GLY A 172 15.62 -6.24 -10.10
N MET A 173 14.62 -7.12 -10.18
CA MET A 173 14.77 -8.54 -9.81
C MET A 173 14.24 -9.50 -10.90
N LYS A 174 14.70 -10.75 -10.88
CA LYS A 174 14.28 -11.78 -11.85
C LYS A 174 12.77 -12.01 -11.78
N TYR A 175 12.14 -12.09 -12.96
CA TYR A 175 10.69 -12.28 -13.16
C TYR A 175 9.78 -11.13 -12.68
N ALA A 176 10.31 -10.01 -12.17
CA ALA A 176 9.48 -8.87 -11.76
C ALA A 176 8.62 -8.31 -12.91
N ASP A 177 9.15 -8.39 -14.13
CA ASP A 177 8.51 -8.00 -15.38
C ASP A 177 7.43 -8.98 -15.89
N THR A 178 7.18 -10.08 -15.17
CA THR A 178 6.19 -11.10 -15.57
C THR A 178 4.80 -10.87 -14.99
N PHE A 179 4.67 -10.00 -13.99
CA PHE A 179 3.41 -9.66 -13.33
C PHE A 179 3.36 -8.18 -12.91
N TYR A 180 2.18 -7.75 -12.48
CA TYR A 180 2.00 -6.54 -11.67
C TYR A 180 0.99 -6.85 -10.56
N VAL A 181 0.97 -6.06 -9.49
CA VAL A 181 -0.08 -6.15 -8.46
C VAL A 181 -1.19 -5.17 -8.80
N LEU A 182 -2.42 -5.67 -8.86
CA LEU A 182 -3.63 -4.86 -8.99
C LEU A 182 -4.30 -4.76 -7.63
N THR A 183 -4.36 -3.56 -7.06
CA THR A 183 -5.04 -3.28 -5.78
C THR A 183 -6.18 -2.30 -6.02
N ARG A 184 -7.32 -2.50 -5.37
CA ARG A 184 -8.45 -1.55 -5.36
C ARG A 184 -8.83 -1.20 -3.92
N TYR A 185 -8.76 0.09 -3.64
CA TYR A 185 -9.20 0.76 -2.44
C TYR A 185 -10.61 1.30 -2.68
N CYS A 186 -11.57 0.93 -1.83
CA CYS A 186 -12.91 1.49 -1.81
C CYS A 186 -13.09 2.20 -0.47
N LEU A 187 -13.16 3.53 -0.50
CA LEU A 187 -13.38 4.39 0.66
C LEU A 187 -14.82 4.88 0.60
N VAL A 188 -15.58 4.69 1.68
CA VAL A 188 -17.04 4.88 1.68
C VAL A 188 -17.50 5.51 3.00
N GLN A 189 -18.10 6.70 2.94
CA GLN A 189 -18.67 7.40 4.10
C GLN A 189 -19.80 6.58 4.75
N LYS A 190 -19.81 6.50 6.09
CA LYS A 190 -20.79 5.73 6.88
C LYS A 190 -21.75 6.59 7.69
N ASP A 191 -21.25 7.68 8.23
CA ASP A 191 -22.00 8.78 8.87
C ASP A 191 -21.17 10.06 8.72
N ALA A 192 -21.42 11.11 9.51
CA ALA A 192 -20.68 12.37 9.38
C ALA A 192 -19.20 12.31 9.82
N GLU A 193 -18.83 11.37 10.70
CA GLU A 193 -17.48 11.30 11.31
C GLU A 193 -16.73 10.01 10.98
N HIS A 194 -17.44 8.99 10.48
CA HIS A 194 -16.85 7.67 10.20
C HIS A 194 -16.95 7.29 8.72
N SER A 195 -15.88 6.69 8.22
CA SER A 195 -15.77 6.15 6.86
C SER A 195 -15.15 4.75 6.89
N SER A 196 -15.39 3.97 5.84
CA SER A 196 -14.97 2.58 5.73
C SER A 196 -13.99 2.38 4.59
N LEU A 197 -12.91 1.69 4.89
CA LEU A 197 -11.85 1.29 3.97
C LEU A 197 -11.96 -0.21 3.67
N LEU A 198 -12.27 -0.55 2.42
CA LEU A 198 -12.11 -1.89 1.89
C LEU A 198 -10.92 -1.91 0.93
N ILE A 199 -9.95 -2.79 1.16
CA ILE A 199 -8.83 -3.04 0.23
C ILE A 199 -8.93 -4.48 -0.26
N CYS A 200 -8.98 -4.64 -1.58
CA CYS A 200 -8.91 -5.92 -2.26
C CYS A 200 -7.78 -5.90 -3.31
N ALA A 201 -7.10 -7.02 -3.54
CA ALA A 201 -5.95 -7.06 -4.44
C ALA A 201 -5.70 -8.46 -5.03
N GLU A 202 -5.00 -8.51 -6.16
CA GLU A 202 -4.57 -9.75 -6.81
C GLU A 202 -3.33 -9.55 -7.71
N PRO A 203 -2.45 -10.55 -7.83
CA PRO A 203 -1.35 -10.53 -8.80
C PRO A 203 -1.87 -10.81 -10.23
N LYS A 204 -1.50 -9.96 -11.19
CA LYS A 204 -1.83 -10.11 -12.61
C LYS A 204 -0.58 -10.50 -13.42
N PHE A 205 -0.48 -11.77 -13.80
CA PHE A 205 0.60 -12.26 -14.65
C PHE A 205 0.35 -11.87 -16.11
N ILE A 206 1.30 -11.12 -16.68
CA ILE A 206 1.28 -10.58 -18.06
C ILE A 206 2.24 -11.30 -19.00
N LYS A 207 3.12 -12.17 -18.48
CA LYS A 207 4.00 -13.05 -19.26
C LYS A 207 3.80 -14.50 -18.83
N TYR A 208 4.14 -15.44 -19.71
CA TYR A 208 4.05 -16.88 -19.40
C TYR A 208 5.03 -17.27 -18.27
N VAL A 209 4.53 -18.00 -17.29
CA VAL A 209 5.30 -18.58 -16.18
C VAL A 209 4.85 -20.03 -15.98
N ILE A 210 5.80 -20.95 -15.83
CA ILE A 210 5.54 -22.38 -15.57
C ILE A 210 4.78 -22.51 -14.24
N GLY A 211 3.68 -23.29 -14.23
CA GLY A 211 2.69 -23.29 -13.14
C GLY A 211 3.24 -23.49 -11.72
N PHE A 212 4.26 -24.33 -11.53
CA PHE A 212 4.93 -24.51 -10.23
C PHE A 212 5.63 -23.22 -9.75
N ILE A 213 6.35 -22.54 -10.65
CA ILE A 213 7.04 -21.27 -10.34
C ILE A 213 6.00 -20.16 -10.13
N LYS A 214 4.91 -20.16 -10.92
CA LYS A 214 3.79 -19.23 -10.77
C LYS A 214 3.15 -19.33 -9.39
N ALA A 215 2.83 -20.54 -8.92
CA ALA A 215 2.26 -20.77 -7.59
C ALA A 215 3.19 -20.33 -6.45
N ILE A 216 4.51 -20.54 -6.59
CA ILE A 216 5.50 -20.03 -5.62
C ILE A 216 5.51 -18.50 -5.62
N MET A 217 5.52 -17.85 -6.79
CA MET A 217 5.48 -16.39 -6.86
C MET A 217 4.16 -15.84 -6.30
N GLU A 218 3.01 -16.41 -6.66
CA GLU A 218 1.69 -16.03 -6.14
C GLU A 218 1.63 -16.06 -4.61
N LYS A 219 2.14 -17.14 -3.98
CA LYS A 219 2.19 -17.23 -2.51
C LYS A 219 3.02 -16.12 -1.88
N ASN A 220 4.18 -15.80 -2.46
CA ASN A 220 5.06 -14.73 -1.95
C ASN A 220 4.44 -13.34 -2.17
N ILE A 221 3.86 -13.08 -3.35
CA ILE A 221 3.22 -11.79 -3.67
C ILE A 221 2.00 -11.56 -2.76
N VAL A 222 1.12 -12.56 -2.60
CA VAL A 222 -0.04 -12.48 -1.69
C VAL A 222 0.40 -12.24 -0.24
N SER A 223 1.51 -12.86 0.20
CA SER A 223 2.07 -12.60 1.53
C SER A 223 2.66 -11.18 1.67
N SER A 224 3.25 -10.64 0.60
CA SER A 224 3.81 -9.28 0.60
C SER A 224 2.70 -8.21 0.69
N ILE A 225 1.62 -8.40 -0.07
CA ILE A 225 0.44 -7.52 -0.03
C ILE A 225 -0.21 -7.58 1.36
N ASP A 226 -0.25 -8.77 1.99
CA ASP A 226 -0.80 -8.93 3.34
C ASP A 226 -0.05 -8.09 4.38
N VAL A 227 1.29 -8.10 4.34
CA VAL A 227 2.12 -7.26 5.21
C VAL A 227 1.91 -5.78 4.91
N GLU A 228 1.98 -5.37 3.64
CA GLU A 228 1.84 -3.96 3.25
C GLU A 228 0.48 -3.36 3.68
N VAL A 229 -0.62 -4.08 3.44
CA VAL A 229 -1.96 -3.64 3.82
C VAL A 229 -2.11 -3.58 5.35
N ASN A 230 -1.61 -4.56 6.09
CA ASN A 230 -1.65 -4.54 7.56
C ASN A 230 -0.80 -3.39 8.15
N ASP A 231 0.36 -3.09 7.56
CA ASP A 231 1.22 -1.99 7.98
C ASP A 231 0.57 -0.63 7.71
N ARG A 232 -0.05 -0.46 6.53
CA ARG A 232 -0.81 0.75 6.16
C ARG A 232 -2.01 0.97 7.09
N VAL A 233 -2.77 -0.09 7.38
CA VAL A 233 -3.89 -0.06 8.35
C VAL A 233 -3.40 0.29 9.76
N ARG A 234 -2.27 -0.28 10.22
CA ARG A 234 -1.68 0.07 11.52
C ARG A 234 -1.31 1.55 11.60
N ARG A 235 -0.77 2.11 10.52
CA ARG A 235 -0.38 3.53 10.45
C ARG A 235 -1.60 4.46 10.46
N LEU A 236 -2.72 4.08 9.84
CA LEU A 236 -4.00 4.80 9.94
C LEU A 236 -4.59 4.75 11.37
N VAL A 237 -4.63 3.58 12.01
CA VAL A 237 -5.07 3.42 13.42
C VAL A 237 -4.18 4.21 14.39
N ALA A 238 -2.90 4.42 14.05
CA ALA A 238 -2.01 5.27 14.83
C ALA A 238 -2.32 6.78 14.65
N GLU A 239 -2.74 7.21 13.46
CA GLU A 239 -3.12 8.61 13.22
C GLU A 239 -4.51 8.93 13.80
N GLU A 240 -5.45 7.99 13.75
CA GLU A 240 -6.78 8.06 14.38
C GLU A 240 -6.67 8.34 15.89
N LYS A 241 -5.77 7.61 16.58
CA LYS A 241 -5.46 7.86 18.00
C LYS A 241 -4.91 9.26 18.22
N LYS A 242 -3.94 9.71 17.41
CA LYS A 242 -3.40 11.08 17.50
C LYS A 242 -4.46 12.15 17.22
N ALA A 243 -5.42 11.91 16.35
CA ALA A 243 -6.50 12.85 16.05
C ALA A 243 -7.45 13.00 17.24
N ARG A 244 -7.90 11.88 17.82
CA ARG A 244 -8.70 11.86 19.05
C ARG A 244 -7.96 12.50 20.24
N ASP A 245 -6.70 12.15 20.44
CA ASP A 245 -5.90 12.65 21.56
C ASP A 245 -5.53 14.15 21.41
N ARG A 246 -5.77 14.77 20.23
CA ARG A 246 -5.69 16.22 19.99
C ARG A 246 -6.99 16.97 20.25
N GLN A 247 -8.15 16.31 20.27
CA GLN A 247 -9.41 16.95 20.64
C GLN A 247 -9.38 17.26 22.15
N PRO A 248 -9.49 18.53 22.58
CA PRO A 248 -9.57 18.85 23.99
C PRO A 248 -10.87 18.27 24.56
N VAL A 249 -10.79 17.57 25.69
CA VAL A 249 -11.99 17.16 26.44
C VAL A 249 -12.70 18.43 26.92
N GLU A 250 -13.73 18.85 26.21
CA GLU A 250 -14.57 19.96 26.65
C GLU A 250 -15.25 19.55 27.96
N LYS A 251 -15.04 20.37 28.99
CA LYS A 251 -15.29 19.98 30.38
C LYS A 251 -16.79 19.83 30.61
N GLN A 252 -17.27 18.59 30.78
CA GLN A 252 -18.55 18.39 31.45
C GLN A 252 -18.46 19.00 32.85
N ILE A 253 -19.37 19.93 33.12
CA ILE A 253 -19.32 20.83 34.27
C ILE A 253 -19.66 20.05 35.55
N SER A 254 -18.82 20.19 36.56
CA SER A 254 -19.03 19.58 37.88
C SER A 254 -20.34 20.05 38.53
N GLN A 255 -21.17 19.11 39.00
CA GLN A 255 -22.15 19.40 40.04
C GLN A 255 -21.57 19.03 41.42
N PRO A 256 -21.61 19.93 42.42
CA PRO A 256 -21.05 19.67 43.74
C PRO A 256 -22.04 18.99 44.71
N GLN A 257 -21.50 18.05 45.48
CA GLN A 257 -21.91 17.54 46.80
C GLN A 257 -23.38 17.65 47.29
N GLN A 258 -23.87 16.55 47.86
CA GLN A 258 -24.48 16.60 49.20
C GLN A 258 -24.18 15.31 50.00
N GLU A 259 -24.16 15.41 51.32
CA GLU A 259 -23.63 14.38 52.24
C GLU A 259 -24.52 14.25 53.48
N SER A 260 -24.51 13.08 54.14
CA SER A 260 -25.02 12.84 55.52
C SER A 260 -26.57 12.77 55.71
N PRO A 261 -27.13 12.16 56.80
CA PRO A 261 -26.61 11.05 57.61
C PRO A 261 -27.65 10.02 58.18
N THR A 262 -27.13 8.96 58.85
CA THR A 262 -27.72 8.17 59.99
C THR A 262 -28.92 7.23 59.77
N LYS A 263 -28.72 5.92 60.00
CA LYS A 263 -29.32 5.19 61.16
C LYS A 263 -28.78 3.76 61.42
N GLU A 264 -28.86 3.39 62.70
CA GLU A 264 -28.54 2.13 63.41
C GLU A 264 -29.58 1.00 63.18
N LEU A 265 -29.48 -0.24 63.70
CA LEU A 265 -28.40 -1.17 64.12
C LEU A 265 -29.07 -2.39 64.82
N THR A 266 -28.65 -3.64 64.56
CA THR A 266 -28.80 -4.79 65.50
C THR A 266 -27.91 -5.97 65.10
N ASP A 267 -27.19 -6.54 66.07
CA ASP A 267 -26.45 -7.83 66.04
C ASP A 267 -27.43 -9.04 66.11
N ILE A 268 -27.09 -10.34 66.26
CA ILE A 268 -26.01 -11.09 66.96
C ILE A 268 -25.86 -12.47 66.23
N ILE A 269 -24.72 -13.18 66.16
CA ILE A 269 -24.11 -14.14 67.12
C ILE A 269 -22.73 -14.61 66.57
N VAL A 270 -21.74 -14.85 67.46
CA VAL A 270 -20.39 -15.41 67.19
C VAL A 270 -20.02 -16.35 68.36
N PRO A 271 -19.51 -17.59 68.14
CA PRO A 271 -18.10 -17.96 68.40
C PRO A 271 -17.53 -19.11 67.50
N GLU A 272 -16.27 -19.56 67.53
CA GLU A 272 -14.94 -19.00 67.88
C GLU A 272 -13.84 -20.07 67.57
N GLU A 273 -12.65 -19.67 67.06
CA GLU A 273 -11.28 -20.19 67.35
C GLU A 273 -10.28 -19.48 66.39
N LYS A 274 -9.31 -18.66 66.83
CA LYS A 274 -8.05 -18.93 67.59
C LYS A 274 -6.88 -19.35 66.66
N ILE A 275 -6.17 -18.41 66.02
CA ILE A 275 -4.95 -17.69 66.49
C ILE A 275 -3.65 -18.53 66.40
N GLU A 276 -2.75 -18.11 65.50
CA GLU A 276 -1.28 -18.03 65.62
C GLU A 276 -0.78 -17.22 64.39
N GLU A 277 -0.51 -15.91 64.49
CA GLU A 277 0.70 -15.19 64.93
C GLU A 277 1.44 -14.51 63.75
N ILE A 278 2.21 -13.46 64.04
CA ILE A 278 2.53 -12.33 63.12
C ILE A 278 3.99 -11.88 63.38
N PRO A 279 4.85 -11.72 62.35
CA PRO A 279 5.21 -10.35 61.94
C PRO A 279 5.50 -10.11 60.45
N SER A 280 5.32 -8.85 60.05
CA SER A 280 5.69 -8.29 58.75
C SER A 280 7.16 -7.82 58.72
N VAL A 281 7.75 -7.70 57.52
CA VAL A 281 8.21 -6.46 56.82
C VAL A 281 9.42 -6.79 55.92
N LYS A 282 9.35 -6.43 54.62
CA LYS A 282 10.38 -5.72 53.78
C LYS A 282 10.42 -6.13 52.30
N ASP A 283 10.08 -5.16 51.45
CA ASP A 283 10.81 -4.72 50.25
C ASP A 283 11.31 -5.75 49.21
N THR A 284 10.51 -5.98 48.15
CA THR A 284 11.02 -6.28 46.77
C THR A 284 9.94 -5.81 45.77
N VAL A 285 10.03 -4.63 45.16
CA VAL A 285 10.88 -4.24 44.01
C VAL A 285 10.53 -4.97 42.70
N LEU A 286 10.12 -4.16 41.72
CA LEU A 286 9.68 -4.48 40.37
C LEU A 286 10.72 -5.24 39.52
N PRO A 287 10.35 -6.32 38.80
CA PRO A 287 11.11 -6.82 37.65
C PRO A 287 10.87 -5.92 36.43
N LYS A 288 11.94 -5.26 35.98
CA LYS A 288 12.02 -4.40 34.80
C LYS A 288 11.58 -5.13 33.51
N LEU A 289 10.68 -4.52 32.73
CA LEU A 289 10.50 -4.89 31.32
C LEU A 289 11.72 -4.42 30.53
N GLU A 290 12.49 -5.36 29.95
CA GLU A 290 13.70 -5.07 29.18
C GLU A 290 13.48 -5.43 27.70
N ILE A 291 13.66 -4.45 26.81
CA ILE A 291 13.36 -4.55 25.38
C ILE A 291 14.61 -5.07 24.66
N THR A 292 14.56 -6.31 24.16
CA THR A 292 15.75 -6.99 23.58
C THR A 292 15.53 -7.47 22.16
N SER A 293 15.89 -6.59 21.21
CA SER A 293 16.51 -6.84 19.88
C SER A 293 15.92 -7.83 18.85
N LEU A 294 16.16 -7.48 17.59
CA LEU A 294 16.08 -8.34 16.39
C LEU A 294 16.72 -9.74 16.59
N PRO A 295 16.23 -10.77 15.88
CA PRO A 295 16.92 -12.06 15.77
C PRO A 295 18.12 -11.98 14.81
N THR A 296 19.32 -11.84 15.36
CA THR A 296 20.60 -12.06 14.66
C THR A 296 20.82 -13.58 14.46
N PRO A 297 21.36 -14.07 13.31
CA PRO A 297 21.13 -15.44 12.86
C PRO A 297 22.05 -16.53 13.46
N GLU A 298 22.14 -16.63 14.79
CA GLU A 298 23.01 -17.60 15.49
C GLU A 298 22.29 -18.45 16.55
N LYS A 299 21.14 -19.07 16.22
CA LYS A 299 20.59 -20.18 17.05
C LYS A 299 19.59 -21.13 16.35
N ILE A 300 19.93 -21.63 15.15
CA ILE A 300 19.28 -22.80 14.54
C ILE A 300 20.30 -23.93 14.30
N ILE A 301 21.15 -24.20 15.29
CA ILE A 301 22.06 -25.36 15.33
C ILE A 301 22.00 -26.03 16.72
N ALA A 302 20.79 -26.39 17.13
CA ALA A 302 20.54 -27.43 18.15
C ALA A 302 19.08 -27.91 18.05
N HIS A 303 18.90 -29.21 17.90
CA HIS A 303 17.63 -29.93 18.14
C HIS A 303 16.41 -29.65 17.23
N GLU A 304 16.59 -29.76 15.91
CA GLU A 304 15.67 -30.62 15.13
C GLU A 304 16.51 -31.65 14.35
N SER A 305 16.85 -32.76 15.03
CA SER A 305 17.67 -33.83 14.46
C SER A 305 16.81 -34.90 13.79
N ASN A 306 17.23 -35.35 12.62
CA ASN A 306 16.66 -36.51 11.89
C ASN A 306 15.18 -36.42 11.47
N ARG A 307 14.79 -35.31 10.85
CA ARG A 307 13.95 -35.39 9.63
C ARG A 307 14.68 -34.84 8.42
N PHE A 308 15.62 -35.65 7.90
CA PHE A 308 15.97 -35.55 6.48
C PHE A 308 14.71 -35.85 5.67
N ASP A 309 14.23 -34.85 4.94
CA ASP A 309 12.99 -34.96 4.18
C ASP A 309 13.07 -36.15 3.21
N LEU A 310 12.08 -37.04 3.23
CA LEU A 310 12.08 -38.24 2.35
C LEU A 310 12.17 -37.83 0.87
N ASN A 311 11.64 -36.66 0.52
CA ASN A 311 11.76 -36.04 -0.80
C ASN A 311 13.21 -35.67 -1.14
N VAL A 312 13.98 -35.13 -0.19
CA VAL A 312 15.40 -34.77 -0.37
C VAL A 312 16.24 -36.05 -0.49
N ILE A 313 15.97 -37.07 0.34
CA ILE A 313 16.60 -38.38 0.21
C ILE A 313 16.30 -38.98 -1.17
N PHE A 314 15.05 -38.95 -1.62
CA PHE A 314 14.65 -39.49 -2.92
C PHE A 314 15.34 -38.76 -4.09
N VAL A 315 15.45 -37.43 -4.04
CA VAL A 315 16.20 -36.65 -5.05
C VAL A 315 17.68 -37.00 -5.04
N ILE A 316 18.31 -37.15 -3.87
CA ILE A 316 19.73 -37.56 -3.77
C ILE A 316 19.92 -38.98 -4.32
N CYS A 317 19.06 -39.94 -3.94
CA CYS A 317 19.09 -41.31 -4.44
C CYS A 317 18.85 -41.37 -5.97
N PHE A 318 17.99 -40.52 -6.51
CA PHE A 318 17.77 -40.40 -7.96
C PHE A 318 19.01 -39.85 -8.68
N LEU A 319 19.62 -38.77 -8.17
CA LEU A 319 20.84 -38.21 -8.76
C LEU A 319 22.01 -39.22 -8.70
N LEU A 320 22.14 -39.96 -7.60
CA LEU A 320 23.12 -41.03 -7.46
C LEU A 320 22.84 -42.22 -8.40
N SER A 321 21.58 -42.59 -8.64
CA SER A 321 21.25 -43.66 -9.59
C SER A 321 21.54 -43.25 -11.04
N GLN A 322 21.27 -42.00 -11.42
CA GLN A 322 21.70 -41.46 -12.72
C GLN A 322 23.23 -41.44 -12.86
N ALA A 323 23.96 -41.03 -11.82
CA ALA A 323 25.43 -41.05 -11.83
C ALA A 323 26.00 -42.48 -11.93
N LEU A 324 25.40 -43.47 -11.26
CA LEU A 324 25.78 -44.88 -11.35
C LEU A 324 25.47 -45.48 -12.72
N LEU A 325 24.33 -45.14 -13.32
CA LEU A 325 23.99 -45.51 -14.70
C LEU A 325 25.00 -44.93 -15.70
N TRP A 326 25.35 -43.65 -15.55
CA TRP A 326 26.33 -42.97 -16.41
C TRP A 326 27.74 -43.58 -16.25
N TYR A 327 28.17 -43.85 -15.01
CA TYR A 327 29.43 -44.55 -14.74
C TYR A 327 29.45 -45.98 -15.31
N LYS A 328 28.33 -46.72 -15.22
CA LYS A 328 28.22 -48.05 -15.84
C LYS A 328 28.27 -48.00 -17.36
N LEU A 329 27.61 -47.03 -17.99
CA LEU A 329 27.66 -46.82 -19.44
C LEU A 329 29.10 -46.51 -19.90
N PHE A 330 29.76 -45.56 -19.25
CA PHE A 330 31.14 -45.17 -19.53
C PHE A 330 32.16 -46.28 -19.21
N SER A 331 31.89 -47.13 -18.21
CA SER A 331 32.69 -48.33 -17.93
C SER A 331 32.49 -49.43 -18.98
N LEU A 332 31.28 -49.58 -19.53
CA LEU A 332 31.02 -50.51 -20.64
C LEU A 332 31.69 -50.04 -21.92
N GLU A 333 31.62 -48.74 -22.23
CA GLU A 333 32.33 -48.11 -23.34
C GLU A 333 33.84 -48.39 -23.28
N ARG A 334 34.48 -48.19 -22.12
CA ARG A 334 35.89 -48.55 -21.90
C ARG A 334 36.17 -50.05 -22.09
N ASN A 335 35.31 -50.92 -21.57
CA ASN A 335 35.49 -52.37 -21.66
C ASN A 335 35.28 -52.94 -23.08
N VAL A 336 34.47 -52.26 -23.90
CA VAL A 336 34.32 -52.55 -25.35
C VAL A 336 35.54 -52.07 -26.14
N ILE A 337 36.22 -51.03 -25.67
CA ILE A 337 37.42 -50.45 -26.31
C ILE A 337 38.72 -51.19 -25.93
N THR A 338 38.73 -52.05 -24.91
CA THR A 338 39.89 -52.93 -24.60
C THR A 338 39.88 -54.21 -25.45
N PRO A 339 40.83 -54.41 -26.39
CA PRO A 339 40.85 -55.57 -27.28
C PRO A 339 41.46 -56.81 -26.60
N ALA A 340 40.71 -57.41 -25.66
CA ALA A 340 41.08 -58.68 -25.05
C ALA A 340 40.67 -59.87 -25.94
N SER A 341 41.63 -60.77 -26.21
CA SER A 341 41.44 -62.08 -26.85
C SER A 341 40.67 -62.14 -28.18
N PHE A 342 41.31 -61.72 -29.28
CA PHE A 342 41.00 -62.26 -30.62
C PHE A 342 42.24 -62.49 -31.52
N CYS A 343 43.43 -62.63 -30.92
CA CYS A 343 44.68 -62.86 -31.66
C CYS A 343 45.59 -63.87 -30.94
N SER A 344 45.24 -65.16 -31.03
CA SER A 344 46.08 -66.28 -30.53
C SER A 344 46.03 -67.51 -31.46
N ASP A 345 44.88 -67.84 -32.04
CA ASP A 345 44.69 -69.16 -32.67
C ASP A 345 44.89 -69.22 -34.20
N TYR A 346 45.06 -68.08 -34.89
CA TYR A 346 45.20 -68.05 -36.35
C TYR A 346 46.63 -68.24 -36.88
N CYS A 347 47.64 -68.32 -36.00
CA CYS A 347 49.06 -68.37 -36.38
C CYS A 347 49.71 -69.76 -36.22
N LYS A 348 48.96 -70.86 -36.47
CA LYS A 348 49.49 -72.24 -36.33
C LYS A 348 49.34 -73.17 -37.54
N ASN A 349 48.61 -72.80 -38.60
CA ASN A 349 48.40 -73.65 -39.77
C ASN A 349 48.76 -72.93 -41.08
N VAL A 350 50.05 -72.93 -41.42
CA VAL A 350 50.55 -72.67 -42.78
C VAL A 350 51.52 -73.81 -43.14
N PRO A 351 51.13 -74.77 -44.00
CA PRO A 351 52.07 -75.77 -44.53
C PRO A 351 53.06 -75.12 -45.51
N LYS A 352 54.19 -75.80 -45.73
CA LYS A 352 55.15 -75.51 -46.79
C LYS A 352 54.86 -76.34 -48.03
#